data_AF-A0A4Q0IRH7-F1
#
_entry.id   AF-A0A4Q0IRH7-F1
#
_cell.length_a   1.000
_cell.length_b   1.000
_cell.length_c   1.000
_cell.angle_alpha   90.00
_cell.angle_beta   90.00
_cell.angle_gamma   90.00
#
_symmetry.space_group_name_H-M   'P 1'
#
loop_
_entity.id
_entity.type
_entity.pdbx_description
1 polymer ?
#
loop_
_entity_poly.entity_id
_entity_poly.type
_entity_poly.pdbx_seq_one_letter_code
_entity_poly.pdbx_strand_id
1 'polypeptide(L)'
;AGLPRLMEELDVRMAVVSTLDYIAAPSQAVLAFAPEETDKIARARAVLERAAAEAATGGREIYYALPGPRAVADAGGCRENVTRSLYVDADGALSPCVYLNVPAGEDGPRRRVFGNARDGDPWELWNGETFREFRAALANNAPDACCLACPKRFEA
;
A
#
# COMPACT_ATOMS: atom_id res chain seq x y z
N ALA A 1 20.60 18.21 11.04
CA ALA A 1 21.02 16.80 11.03
C ALA A 1 20.06 16.02 10.14
N GLY A 2 20.56 15.09 9.33
CA GLY A 2 19.73 14.19 8.50
C GLY A 2 19.51 12.82 9.18
N LEU A 3 18.64 11.99 8.61
CA LEU A 3 18.35 10.64 9.11
C LEU A 3 19.62 9.77 9.31
N PRO A 4 20.61 9.74 8.40
CA PRO A 4 21.81 8.92 8.59
C PRO A 4 22.60 9.25 9.86
N ARG A 5 22.80 10.54 10.13
CA ARG A 5 23.45 11.02 11.36
C ARG A 5 22.64 10.64 12.61
N LEU A 6 21.31 10.77 12.55
CA LEU A 6 20.45 10.36 13.67
C LEU A 6 20.55 8.85 13.94
N MET A 7 20.62 8.03 12.87
CA MET A 7 20.83 6.59 13.01
C MET A 7 22.20 6.26 13.62
N GLU A 8 23.22 7.07 13.37
CA GLU A 8 24.53 6.91 14.01
C GLU A 8 24.48 7.29 15.49
N GLU A 9 23.92 8.45 15.82
CA GLU A 9 23.77 8.96 17.19
C GLU A 9 22.94 8.01 18.08
N LEU A 10 21.96 7.31 17.50
CA LEU A 10 21.09 6.37 18.22
C LEU A 10 21.49 4.90 18.08
N ASP A 11 22.59 4.59 17.39
CA ASP A 11 23.01 3.22 17.05
C ASP A 11 21.91 2.36 16.39
N VAL A 12 21.13 2.99 15.49
CA VAL A 12 20.09 2.32 14.71
C VAL A 12 20.71 1.72 13.45
N ARG A 13 20.64 0.39 13.33
CA ARG A 13 21.14 -0.32 12.14
C ARG A 13 20.27 -0.11 10.89
N MET A 14 18.96 -0.08 11.05
CA MET A 14 18.01 -0.03 9.93
C MET A 14 16.90 0.98 10.17
N ALA A 15 16.57 1.75 9.14
CA ALA A 15 15.39 2.61 9.12
C ALA A 15 14.47 2.21 7.97
N VAL A 16 13.16 2.25 8.22
CA VAL A 16 12.13 2.08 7.19
C VAL A 16 11.40 3.41 7.04
N VAL A 17 11.41 3.96 5.83
CA VAL A 17 10.68 5.18 5.48
C VAL A 17 9.45 4.79 4.67
N SER A 18 8.30 4.89 5.32
CA SER A 18 6.99 4.71 4.68
C SER A 18 6.38 6.08 4.37
N THR A 19 5.79 6.22 3.19
CA THR A 19 4.99 7.38 2.81
C THR A 19 3.55 7.22 3.27
N LEU A 20 2.77 8.31 3.24
CA LEU A 20 1.35 8.25 3.57
C LEU A 20 0.58 7.48 2.48
N ASP A 21 0.04 6.33 2.86
CA ASP A 21 -0.65 5.41 1.94
C ASP A 21 -2.19 5.60 1.92
N TYR A 22 -2.74 6.12 3.01
CA TYR A 22 -4.17 6.42 3.14
C TYR A 22 -4.40 7.91 3.36
N ILE A 23 -5.22 8.50 2.50
CA ILE A 23 -5.65 9.89 2.59
C ILE A 23 -7.01 9.89 3.30
N ALA A 24 -7.02 10.23 4.58
CA ALA A 24 -8.23 10.31 5.40
C ALA A 24 -8.98 11.65 5.22
N ALA A 25 -8.27 12.70 4.80
CA ALA A 25 -8.84 14.02 4.51
C ALA A 25 -8.20 14.63 3.25
N PRO A 26 -8.94 15.43 2.46
CA PRO A 26 -8.41 16.05 1.23
C PRO A 26 -7.11 16.85 1.43
N SER A 27 -6.95 17.51 2.58
CA SER A 27 -5.75 18.27 2.94
C SER A 27 -4.49 17.41 3.06
N GLN A 28 -4.62 16.11 3.28
CA GLN A 28 -3.48 15.18 3.38
C GLN A 28 -2.96 14.72 2.01
N ALA A 29 -3.68 14.99 0.91
CA ALA A 29 -3.25 14.57 -0.42
C ALA A 29 -1.84 15.09 -0.79
N VAL A 30 -1.48 16.28 -0.29
CA VAL A 30 -0.14 16.85 -0.48
C VAL A 30 0.97 16.01 0.15
N LEU A 31 0.65 15.23 1.19
CA LEU A 31 1.60 14.39 1.96
C LEU A 31 1.79 12.99 1.36
N ALA A 32 0.85 12.52 0.52
CA ALA A 32 0.92 11.22 -0.14
C ALA A 32 1.66 11.34 -1.49
N PHE A 33 1.96 10.21 -2.14
CA PHE A 33 2.52 10.20 -3.50
C PHE A 33 1.57 9.43 -4.42
N ALA A 34 0.90 10.13 -5.33
CA ALA A 34 0.12 9.48 -6.37
C ALA A 34 1.04 9.04 -7.52
N PRO A 35 0.78 7.88 -8.18
CA PRO A 35 1.64 7.37 -9.26
C PRO A 35 1.91 8.36 -10.41
N GLU A 36 0.98 9.27 -10.67
CA GLU A 36 1.07 10.32 -11.68
C GLU A 36 1.93 11.52 -11.27
N GLU A 37 2.27 11.69 -9.99
CA GLU A 37 3.09 12.81 -9.48
C GLU A 37 4.60 12.56 -9.72
N THR A 38 4.99 12.29 -10.97
CA THR A 38 6.33 11.86 -11.37
C THR A 38 7.45 12.78 -10.87
N ASP A 39 7.27 14.10 -10.94
CA ASP A 39 8.25 15.08 -10.46
C ASP A 39 8.41 15.06 -8.94
N LYS A 40 7.30 14.91 -8.21
CA LYS A 40 7.31 14.83 -6.75
C LYS A 40 8.00 13.55 -6.29
N ILE A 41 7.69 12.44 -6.94
CA ILE A 41 8.32 11.14 -6.74
C ILE A 41 9.83 11.23 -7.03
N ALA A 42 10.23 11.82 -8.16
CA ALA A 42 11.64 11.96 -8.53
C ALA A 42 12.43 12.77 -7.50
N ARG A 43 11.87 13.88 -7.00
CA ARG A 43 12.50 14.68 -5.93
C ARG A 43 12.65 13.89 -4.64
N ALA A 44 11.61 13.18 -4.20
CA ALA A 44 11.67 12.36 -3.00
C ALA A 44 12.67 11.21 -3.13
N ARG A 45 12.67 10.52 -4.29
CA ARG A 45 13.62 9.46 -4.61
C ARG A 45 15.06 9.94 -4.51
N ALA A 46 15.39 11.08 -5.10
CA ALA A 46 16.73 11.64 -5.02
C ALA A 46 17.18 11.96 -3.58
N VAL A 47 16.25 12.37 -2.69
CA VAL A 47 16.55 12.58 -1.26
C VAL A 47 16.83 11.25 -0.57
N LEU A 48 15.97 10.25 -0.80
CA LEU A 48 16.07 8.93 -0.16
C LEU A 48 17.32 8.17 -0.62
N GLU A 49 17.65 8.21 -1.92
CA GLU A 49 18.85 7.58 -2.48
C GLU A 49 20.13 8.19 -1.89
N ARG A 50 20.20 9.52 -1.74
CA ARG A 50 21.34 10.17 -1.08
C ARG A 50 21.47 9.77 0.38
N ALA A 51 20.36 9.77 1.12
CA ALA A 51 20.37 9.37 2.53
C ALA A 51 20.76 7.89 2.70
N ALA A 52 20.24 7.00 1.85
CA ALA A 52 20.58 5.59 1.87
C ALA A 52 22.07 5.36 1.54
N ALA A 53 22.61 6.06 0.56
CA ALA A 53 24.03 5.99 0.21
C ALA A 53 24.92 6.47 1.38
N GLU A 54 24.55 7.56 2.05
CA GLU A 54 25.25 8.07 3.23
C GLU A 54 25.22 7.05 4.38
N ALA A 55 24.05 6.51 4.72
CA ALA A 55 23.90 5.49 5.76
C ALA A 55 24.72 4.22 5.47
N ALA A 56 24.78 3.79 4.20
CA ALA A 56 25.52 2.61 3.78
C ALA A 56 27.03 2.73 4.05
N THR A 57 27.61 3.95 4.00
CA THR A 57 29.03 4.16 4.33
C THR A 57 29.38 3.78 5.77
N GLY A 58 28.40 3.87 6.68
CA GLY A 58 28.49 3.48 8.07
C GLY A 58 27.92 2.09 8.37
N GLY A 59 27.69 1.25 7.35
CA GLY A 59 27.16 -0.10 7.50
C GLY A 59 25.68 -0.17 7.93
N ARG A 60 24.91 0.90 7.69
CA ARG A 60 23.48 1.04 8.04
C ARG A 60 22.61 1.00 6.80
N GLU A 61 21.34 0.66 6.97
CA GLU A 61 20.40 0.40 5.88
C GLU A 61 19.16 1.30 5.98
N ILE A 62 18.76 1.90 4.86
CA ILE A 62 17.50 2.65 4.77
C ILE A 62 16.65 1.97 3.70
N TYR A 63 15.52 1.42 4.13
CA TYR A 63 14.49 0.87 3.26
C TYR A 63 13.41 1.91 3.03
N TYR A 64 13.00 2.07 1.78
CA TYR A 64 11.89 2.96 1.42
C TYR A 64 11.17 2.39 0.21
N ALA A 65 9.91 2.77 0.04
CA ALA A 65 9.15 2.48 -1.15
C ALA A 65 8.52 3.76 -1.67
N LEU A 66 8.57 3.94 -2.98
CA LEU A 66 7.90 5.02 -3.68
C LEU A 66 7.23 4.42 -4.92
N PRO A 67 6.04 4.92 -5.31
CA PRO A 67 5.42 4.54 -6.57
C PRO A 67 6.39 4.72 -7.74
N GLY A 68 6.43 3.73 -8.62
CA GLY A 68 7.12 3.74 -9.90
C GLY A 68 6.18 4.13 -11.04
N PRO A 69 6.72 4.33 -12.25
CA PRO A 69 5.94 4.76 -13.42
C PRO A 69 5.08 3.64 -14.03
N ARG A 70 5.27 2.41 -13.60
CA ARG A 70 4.54 1.23 -14.10
C ARG A 70 3.92 0.53 -12.92
N ALA A 71 2.69 0.08 -13.11
CA ALA A 71 2.13 -0.91 -12.20
C ALA A 71 3.05 -2.14 -12.23
N VAL A 72 3.19 -2.82 -11.10
CA VAL A 72 3.95 -4.07 -10.97
C VAL A 72 3.21 -5.16 -11.75
N ALA A 73 3.42 -5.14 -13.07
CA ALA A 73 2.66 -5.89 -14.07
C ALA A 73 3.09 -7.37 -14.14
N ASP A 74 4.22 -7.71 -13.55
CA ASP A 74 4.88 -9.02 -13.60
C ASP A 74 4.38 -10.02 -12.55
N ALA A 75 3.47 -9.63 -11.65
CA ALA A 75 2.80 -10.55 -10.71
C ALA A 75 1.27 -10.38 -10.63
N GLY A 76 0.65 -9.52 -11.46
CA GLY A 76 -0.78 -9.22 -11.33
C GLY A 76 -1.15 -8.55 -10.00
N GLY A 77 -0.20 -7.84 -9.38
CA GLY A 77 -0.17 -7.69 -7.94
C GLY A 77 -0.18 -6.25 -7.43
N CYS A 78 -0.95 -6.05 -6.38
CA CYS A 78 -0.76 -4.99 -5.39
C CYS A 78 0.33 -5.43 -4.41
N ARG A 79 1.18 -4.53 -3.91
CA ARG A 79 2.19 -4.81 -2.86
C ARG A 79 1.60 -5.47 -1.61
N GLU A 80 0.34 -5.15 -1.30
CA GLU A 80 -0.41 -5.76 -0.19
C GLU A 80 -0.84 -7.23 -0.46
N ASN A 81 -0.56 -7.77 -1.65
CA ASN A 81 -0.80 -9.16 -2.03
C ASN A 81 -2.25 -9.62 -1.78
N VAL A 82 -3.22 -8.77 -2.12
CA VAL A 82 -4.67 -8.99 -1.89
C VAL A 82 -5.26 -10.11 -2.75
N THR A 83 -4.49 -10.67 -3.69
CA THR A 83 -4.86 -11.89 -4.42
C THR A 83 -4.67 -13.15 -3.57
N ARG A 84 -3.91 -13.06 -2.48
CA ARG A 84 -3.56 -14.17 -1.56
C ARG A 84 -3.80 -13.84 -0.08
N SER A 85 -4.29 -12.63 0.21
CA SER A 85 -4.62 -12.18 1.56
C SER A 85 -5.96 -11.44 1.55
N LEU A 86 -6.55 -11.31 2.73
CA LEU A 86 -7.76 -10.52 2.97
C LEU A 86 -7.62 -9.76 4.28
N TYR A 87 -8.38 -8.68 4.41
CA TYR A 87 -8.55 -7.92 5.63
C TYR A 87 -9.86 -8.31 6.30
N VAL A 88 -9.83 -8.50 7.62
CA VAL A 88 -11.02 -8.67 8.46
C VAL A 88 -11.07 -7.49 9.41
N ASP A 89 -12.18 -6.73 9.41
CA ASP A 89 -12.36 -5.65 10.38
C ASP A 89 -12.82 -6.17 11.76
N ALA A 90 -12.97 -5.25 12.72
CA ALA A 90 -13.37 -5.58 14.08
C ALA A 90 -14.78 -6.19 14.20
N ASP A 91 -15.66 -5.94 13.22
CA ASP A 91 -17.00 -6.49 13.16
C ASP A 91 -17.06 -7.82 12.39
N GLY A 92 -15.93 -8.29 11.89
CA GLY A 92 -15.81 -9.54 11.15
C GLY A 92 -16.04 -9.39 9.64
N ALA A 93 -16.15 -8.18 9.10
CA ALA A 93 -16.35 -7.98 7.67
C ALA A 93 -15.08 -8.28 6.88
N LEU A 94 -15.21 -9.13 5.85
CA LEU A 94 -14.11 -9.52 4.97
C LEU A 94 -14.00 -8.55 3.80
N SER A 95 -12.81 -8.00 3.61
CA SER A 95 -12.50 -7.05 2.55
C SER A 95 -11.18 -7.45 1.87
N PRO A 96 -10.93 -7.01 0.63
CA PRO A 96 -9.69 -7.37 -0.05
C PRO A 96 -8.49 -6.59 0.52
N CYS A 97 -8.70 -5.41 1.10
CA CYS A 97 -7.65 -4.53 1.59
C CYS A 97 -8.17 -3.65 2.72
N VAL A 98 -7.31 -3.32 3.69
CA VAL A 98 -7.63 -2.38 4.78
C VAL A 98 -8.11 -1.02 4.25
N TYR A 99 -7.51 -0.52 3.15
CA TYR A 99 -7.88 0.77 2.55
C TYR A 99 -9.28 0.79 1.93
N LEU A 100 -9.89 -0.37 1.73
CA LEU A 100 -11.22 -0.56 1.15
C LEU A 100 -12.26 -0.88 2.22
N ASN A 101 -11.90 -0.88 3.49
CA ASN A 101 -12.82 -1.03 4.62
C ASN A 101 -12.28 -0.32 5.87
N VAL A 102 -11.78 0.90 5.70
CA VAL A 102 -11.36 1.73 6.84
C VAL A 102 -12.60 2.15 7.63
N PRO A 103 -12.66 1.89 8.94
CA PRO A 103 -13.81 2.23 9.79
C PRO A 103 -13.80 3.73 10.13
N ALA A 104 -13.99 4.59 9.13
CA ALA A 104 -13.92 6.05 9.27
C ALA A 104 -15.25 6.78 9.01
N GLY A 105 -16.36 6.06 8.84
CA GLY A 105 -17.70 6.65 8.57
C GLY A 105 -18.51 5.83 7.57
N GLU A 106 -19.56 6.44 6.99
CA GLU A 106 -20.51 5.83 6.04
C GLU A 106 -19.85 5.03 4.91
N ASP A 107 -20.61 4.11 4.31
CA ASP A 107 -20.24 3.31 3.15
C ASP A 107 -19.79 4.18 1.97
N GLY A 108 -18.50 4.53 1.96
CA GLY A 108 -17.91 5.32 0.90
C GLY A 108 -17.88 4.54 -0.41
N PRO A 109 -17.86 5.20 -1.57
CA PRO A 109 -17.91 4.54 -2.89
C PRO A 109 -16.72 3.60 -3.16
N ARG A 110 -15.63 3.73 -2.39
CA ARG A 110 -14.45 2.87 -2.47
C ARG A 110 -14.57 1.61 -1.59
N ARG A 111 -15.57 1.50 -0.72
CA ARG A 111 -15.68 0.39 0.22
C ARG A 111 -15.94 -0.92 -0.53
N ARG A 112 -15.27 -2.00 -0.15
CA ARG A 112 -15.43 -3.35 -0.73
C ARG A 112 -15.48 -4.39 0.39
N VAL A 113 -16.67 -4.88 0.68
CA VAL A 113 -16.91 -5.99 1.61
C VAL A 113 -17.52 -7.16 0.85
N PHE A 114 -16.98 -8.36 1.05
CA PHE A 114 -17.41 -9.58 0.36
C PHE A 114 -18.22 -10.53 1.27
N GLY A 115 -18.37 -10.19 2.55
CA GLY A 115 -19.15 -10.94 3.52
C GLY A 115 -18.70 -10.65 4.95
N ASN A 116 -19.23 -11.40 5.90
CA ASN A 116 -18.87 -11.29 7.31
C ASN A 116 -18.64 -12.68 7.92
N ALA A 117 -17.53 -12.85 8.63
CA ALA A 117 -17.16 -14.11 9.30
C ALA A 117 -18.16 -14.57 10.38
N ARG A 118 -19.05 -13.67 10.82
CA ARG A 118 -20.11 -13.97 11.79
C ARG A 118 -21.31 -14.67 11.15
N ASP A 119 -21.50 -14.47 9.84
CA ASP A 119 -22.68 -14.90 9.11
C ASP A 119 -22.42 -16.12 8.21
N GLY A 120 -21.16 -16.53 8.04
CA GLY A 120 -20.77 -17.67 7.21
C GLY A 120 -19.31 -18.08 7.37
N ASP A 121 -18.92 -19.19 6.72
CA ASP A 121 -17.54 -19.66 6.74
C ASP A 121 -16.62 -18.70 5.94
N PRO A 122 -15.59 -18.10 6.57
CA PRO A 122 -14.61 -17.25 5.87
C PRO A 122 -13.97 -17.92 4.65
N TRP A 123 -13.80 -19.24 4.68
CA TRP A 123 -13.26 -20.00 3.55
C TRP A 123 -14.23 -20.03 2.37
N GLU A 124 -15.52 -20.21 2.62
CA GLU A 124 -16.56 -20.15 1.58
C GLU A 124 -16.69 -18.74 1.03
N LEU A 125 -16.67 -17.71 1.89
CA LEU A 125 -16.70 -16.30 1.47
C LEU A 125 -15.49 -15.92 0.62
N TRP A 126 -14.29 -16.36 1.01
CA TRP A 126 -13.07 -16.18 0.20
C TRP A 126 -13.18 -16.86 -1.16
N ASN A 127 -13.76 -18.05 -1.22
CA ASN A 127 -13.93 -18.80 -2.47
C ASN A 127 -15.22 -18.46 -3.23
N GLY A 128 -16.01 -17.52 -2.72
CA GLY A 128 -17.21 -16.99 -3.37
C GLY A 128 -16.89 -16.34 -4.72
N GLU A 129 -17.87 -16.37 -5.62
CA GLU A 129 -17.74 -15.88 -6.99
C GLU A 129 -17.21 -14.45 -7.06
N THR A 130 -17.87 -13.51 -6.38
CA THR A 130 -17.53 -12.08 -6.39
C THR A 130 -16.10 -11.80 -5.88
N PHE A 131 -15.68 -12.47 -4.80
CA PHE A 131 -14.34 -12.26 -4.25
C PHE A 131 -13.27 -12.92 -5.14
N ARG A 132 -13.54 -14.10 -5.70
CA ARG A 132 -12.64 -14.72 -6.70
C ARG A 132 -12.49 -13.85 -7.94
N GLU A 133 -13.57 -13.29 -8.45
CA GLU A 133 -13.56 -12.39 -9.60
C GLU A 133 -12.73 -11.14 -9.34
N PHE A 134 -12.90 -10.49 -8.17
CA PHE A 134 -12.06 -9.35 -7.79
C PHE A 134 -10.57 -9.70 -7.83
N ARG A 135 -10.19 -10.83 -7.23
CA ARG A 135 -8.78 -11.27 -7.17
C ARG A 135 -8.26 -11.65 -8.55
N ALA A 136 -9.05 -12.35 -9.35
CA ALA A 136 -8.69 -12.73 -10.71
C ALA A 136 -8.54 -11.50 -11.61
N ALA A 137 -9.42 -10.52 -11.49
CA ALA A 137 -9.37 -9.28 -12.25
C ALA A 137 -8.09 -8.48 -11.91
N LEU A 138 -7.77 -8.35 -10.61
CA LEU A 138 -6.51 -7.74 -10.18
C LEU A 138 -5.28 -8.52 -10.71
N ALA A 139 -5.28 -9.85 -10.58
CA ALA A 139 -4.22 -10.74 -11.07
C ALA A 139 -3.98 -10.61 -12.59
N ASN A 140 -5.03 -10.31 -13.35
CA ASN A 140 -4.96 -10.11 -14.80
C ASN A 140 -4.79 -8.63 -15.20
N ASN A 141 -4.36 -7.77 -14.27
CA ASN A 141 -4.15 -6.34 -14.48
C ASN A 141 -5.40 -5.59 -14.97
N ALA A 142 -6.59 -6.09 -14.63
CA ALA A 142 -7.89 -5.48 -14.86
C ALA A 142 -8.58 -5.19 -13.51
N PRO A 143 -7.96 -4.40 -12.61
CA PRO A 143 -8.44 -4.27 -11.25
C PRO A 143 -9.76 -3.49 -11.15
N ASP A 144 -10.44 -3.63 -10.03
CA ASP A 144 -11.54 -2.74 -9.63
C ASP A 144 -11.09 -1.26 -9.66
N ALA A 145 -12.03 -0.36 -9.98
CA ALA A 145 -11.82 1.08 -10.00
C ALA A 145 -11.17 1.63 -8.72
N CYS A 146 -11.48 1.05 -7.55
CA CYS A 146 -10.89 1.46 -6.27
C CYS A 146 -9.37 1.22 -6.19
N CYS A 147 -8.84 0.33 -7.02
CA CYS A 147 -7.43 -0.03 -7.06
C CYS A 147 -6.66 0.64 -8.21
N LEU A 148 -7.32 1.23 -9.21
CA LEU A 148 -6.65 1.76 -10.41
C LEU A 148 -5.54 2.76 -10.08
N ALA A 149 -5.84 3.74 -9.23
CA ALA A 149 -4.91 4.79 -8.80
C ALA A 149 -4.19 4.47 -7.47
N CYS A 150 -4.29 3.23 -6.97
CA CYS A 150 -3.69 2.87 -5.68
C CYS A 150 -2.15 2.84 -5.79
N PRO A 151 -1.41 3.63 -4.99
CA PRO A 151 0.06 3.66 -5.01
C PRO A 151 0.70 2.28 -4.80
N LYS A 152 0.05 1.40 -4.03
CA LYS A 152 0.51 0.02 -3.77
C LYS A 152 0.60 -0.86 -5.01
N ARG A 153 -0.04 -0.49 -6.12
CA ARG A 153 0.16 -1.18 -7.40
C ARG A 153 1.43 -0.77 -8.13
N PHE A 154 2.08 0.29 -7.68
CA PHE A 154 3.23 0.92 -8.34
C PHE A 154 4.48 0.90 -7.47
N GLU A 155 4.38 0.52 -6.20
CA GLU A 155 5.54 0.31 -5.31
C GLU A 155 6.17 -1.07 -5.58
N ALA A 156 7.49 -1.08 -5.78
CA ALA A 156 8.33 -2.27 -5.89
C ALA A 156 9.27 -2.37 -4.69
#